data_AF-A0A2S9FYW0-F1
#
_entry.id   AF-A0A2S9FYW0-F1
#
_cell.length_a   1.000
_cell.length_b   1.000
_cell.length_c   1.000
_cell.angle_alpha   90.00
_cell.angle_beta   90.00
_cell.angle_gamma   90.00
#
_symmetry.space_group_name_H-M   'P 1'
#
loop_
_entity.id
_entity.type
_entity.pdbx_description
1 polymer ?
#
loop_
_entity_poly.entity_id
_entity_poly.type
_entity_poly.pdbx_seq_one_letter_code
_entity_poly.pdbx_strand_id
1 'polypeptide(L)'
;AAVRDHRQFPPNGDVFDIHREQRQHLAFSVGTHYCLGSALARLEGQIALEEMLKRFPEWDVDMDNAVLSPTSTVRGWDAMPAII
;
A
#
# COMPACT_ATOMS: atom_id res chain seq x y z
N ALA A 1 -9.39 -6.04 -7.40
CA ALA A 1 -10.46 -6.90 -6.86
C ALA A 1 -9.90 -7.96 -5.89
N ALA A 2 -9.04 -8.88 -6.33
CA ALA A 2 -8.58 -10.01 -5.50
C ALA A 2 -8.01 -9.63 -4.11
N VAL A 3 -7.23 -8.55 -4.02
CA VAL A 3 -6.62 -8.09 -2.75
C VAL A 3 -7.65 -7.45 -1.78
N ARG A 4 -8.91 -7.33 -2.19
CA ARG A 4 -10.04 -6.87 -1.36
C ARG A 4 -11.19 -7.88 -1.30
N ASP A 5 -10.97 -9.12 -1.74
CA ASP A 5 -12.01 -10.16 -1.74
C ASP A 5 -12.34 -10.64 -0.32
N HIS A 6 -13.58 -10.43 0.15
CA HIS A 6 -14.02 -10.84 1.49
C HIS A 6 -13.95 -12.36 1.74
N ARG A 7 -13.92 -13.19 0.68
CA ARG A 7 -13.74 -14.64 0.78
C ARG A 7 -12.31 -15.01 1.17
N GLN A 8 -11.35 -14.18 0.80
CA GLN A 8 -9.92 -14.36 1.10
C GLN A 8 -9.51 -13.59 2.36
N PHE A 9 -10.11 -12.41 2.58
CA PHE A 9 -9.79 -11.50 3.67
C PHE A 9 -11.05 -11.22 4.53
N PRO A 10 -11.46 -12.18 5.38
CA PRO A 10 -12.61 -12.00 6.26
C PRO A 10 -12.31 -11.07 7.46
N PRO A 11 -13.33 -10.46 8.08
CA PRO A 11 -14.73 -10.46 7.64
C PRO A 11 -14.98 -9.46 6.48
N ASN A 12 -14.10 -8.48 6.29
CA ASN A 12 -14.23 -7.46 5.25
C ASN A 12 -12.87 -7.08 4.63
N GLY A 13 -12.64 -7.46 3.36
CA GLY A 13 -11.42 -7.16 2.61
C GLY A 13 -11.18 -5.67 2.27
N ASP A 14 -12.17 -4.80 2.44
CA ASP A 14 -12.01 -3.35 2.26
C ASP A 14 -11.40 -2.66 3.48
N VAL A 15 -11.41 -3.31 4.66
CA VAL A 15 -10.86 -2.74 5.89
C VAL A 15 -9.34 -2.75 5.84
N PHE A 16 -8.72 -1.61 6.19
CA PHE A 16 -7.28 -1.52 6.41
C PHE A 16 -6.94 -1.88 7.85
N ASP A 17 -6.54 -3.13 8.07
CA ASP A 17 -5.99 -3.63 9.35
C ASP A 17 -4.53 -4.10 9.16
N ILE A 18 -3.61 -3.51 9.92
CA ILE A 18 -2.17 -3.87 9.90
C ILE A 18 -1.87 -5.15 10.69
N HIS A 19 -2.78 -5.56 11.58
CA HIS A 19 -2.69 -6.75 12.41
C HIS A 19 -3.48 -7.94 11.83
N ARG A 20 -4.09 -7.77 10.65
CA ARG A 20 -4.80 -8.86 9.97
C ARG A 20 -3.87 -10.07 9.79
N GLU A 21 -4.44 -11.26 9.80
CA GLU A 21 -3.71 -12.49 9.46
C GLU A 21 -3.08 -12.36 8.06
N GLN A 22 -1.77 -12.65 7.97
CA GLN A 22 -1.07 -12.61 6.69
C GLN A 22 -1.55 -13.74 5.79
N ARG A 23 -2.10 -13.37 4.63
CA ARG A 23 -2.58 -14.30 3.61
C ARG A 23 -1.97 -13.95 2.26
N GLN A 24 -1.92 -14.93 1.37
CA GLN A 24 -1.44 -14.71 0.02
C GLN A 24 -2.25 -13.60 -0.66
N HIS A 25 -1.56 -12.66 -1.29
CA HIS A 25 -2.13 -11.54 -2.04
C HIS A 25 -1.50 -11.46 -3.44
N LEU A 26 -2.22 -10.84 -4.39
CA LEU A 26 -1.78 -10.73 -5.79
C LEU A 26 -1.08 -9.40 -6.14
N ALA A 27 -0.71 -8.58 -5.15
CA ALA A 27 0.01 -7.32 -5.42
C ALA A 27 1.35 -7.51 -6.18
N PHE A 28 1.99 -8.67 -6.03
CA PHE A 28 3.22 -9.04 -6.75
C PHE A 28 3.01 -10.12 -7.82
N SER A 29 1.76 -10.35 -8.24
CA SER A 29 1.38 -11.47 -9.11
C SER A 29 1.75 -12.85 -8.53
N VAL A 30 1.70 -13.91 -9.35
CA VAL A 30 2.08 -15.30 -9.06
C VAL A 30 2.62 -15.97 -10.33
N GLY A 31 3.31 -17.11 -10.17
CA GLY A 31 3.80 -17.93 -11.30
C GLY A 31 5.03 -17.32 -12.01
N THR A 32 5.17 -17.60 -13.31
CA THR A 32 6.34 -17.19 -14.12
C THR A 32 6.58 -15.67 -14.14
N HIS A 33 5.52 -14.87 -13.96
CA HIS A 33 5.60 -13.41 -13.91
C HIS A 33 5.49 -12.86 -12.48
N TYR A 34 5.82 -13.66 -11.47
CA TYR A 34 5.96 -13.16 -10.11
C TYR A 34 6.98 -12.01 -10.07
N CYS A 35 6.65 -10.94 -9.35
CA CYS A 35 7.44 -9.71 -9.37
C CYS A 35 8.88 -9.98 -8.89
N LEU A 36 9.82 -9.84 -9.83
CA LEU A 36 11.25 -9.96 -9.57
C LEU A 36 11.71 -8.99 -8.46
N GLY A 37 11.10 -7.79 -8.41
CA GLY A 37 11.42 -6.75 -7.43
C GLY A 37 10.71 -6.90 -6.07
N SER A 38 9.94 -7.96 -5.83
CA SER A 38 9.12 -8.07 -4.61
C SER A 38 9.91 -8.02 -3.31
N ALA A 39 11.14 -8.57 -3.28
CA ALA A 39 12.01 -8.49 -2.11
C ALA A 39 12.52 -7.06 -1.88
N LEU A 40 12.94 -6.37 -2.95
CA LEU A 40 13.43 -5.00 -2.88
C LEU A 40 12.31 -4.04 -2.45
N ALA A 41 11.13 -4.13 -3.07
CA ALA A 41 9.98 -3.28 -2.74
C ALA A 41 9.56 -3.42 -1.27
N ARG A 42 9.66 -4.63 -0.69
CA ARG A 42 9.38 -4.85 0.74
C ARG A 42 10.41 -4.19 1.64
N LEU A 43 11.69 -4.31 1.30
CA LEU A 43 12.78 -3.68 2.05
C LEU A 43 12.67 -2.15 2.01
N GLU A 44 12.51 -1.58 0.82
CA GLU A 44 12.35 -0.14 0.62
C GLU A 44 11.12 0.40 1.36
N GLY A 45 9.98 -0.30 1.27
CA GLY A 45 8.76 0.10 1.98
C GLY A 45 8.90 0.05 3.50
N GLN A 46 9.60 -0.94 4.03
CA GLN A 46 9.89 -1.03 5.46
C GLN A 46 10.76 0.16 5.92
N ILE A 47 11.88 0.41 5.23
CA ILE A 47 12.79 1.52 5.56
C ILE A 47 12.06 2.86 5.46
N ALA A 48 11.29 3.08 4.39
CA ALA A 48 10.55 4.32 4.19
C ALA A 48 9.57 4.61 5.33
N LEU A 49 8.78 3.61 5.74
CA LEU A 49 7.83 3.76 6.85
C LEU A 49 8.53 3.97 8.19
N GLU A 50 9.59 3.21 8.48
CA GLU A 50 10.35 3.35 9.72
C GLU A 50 10.98 4.74 9.85
N GLU A 51 11.69 5.22 8.82
CA GLU A 51 12.39 6.50 8.88
C GLU A 51 11.43 7.69 8.85
N MET A 52 10.33 7.59 8.09
CA MET A 52 9.29 8.61 8.07
C MET A 52 8.66 8.76 9.46
N LEU A 53 8.25 7.66 10.11
CA LEU A 53 7.61 7.71 11.44
C LEU A 53 8.59 8.10 12.55
N LYS A 54 9.88 7.77 12.43
CA LYS A 54 10.93 8.25 13.36
C LYS A 54 11.12 9.76 13.26
N ARG A 55 11.08 10.32 12.05
CA ARG A 55 11.37 11.74 11.81
C ARG A 55 10.13 12.64 12.00
N PHE A 56 8.97 12.17 11.56
CA PHE A 56 7.68 12.85 11.57
C PHE A 56 6.65 11.91 12.19
N PRO A 57 6.58 11.83 13.54
CA PRO A 57 5.69 10.89 14.23
C PRO A 57 4.22 11.25 14.06
N GLU A 58 3.93 12.54 13.87
CA GLU A 58 2.60 13.08 13.64
C GLU A 58 2.64 14.00 12.42
N TRP A 59 1.69 13.82 11.52
CA TRP A 59 1.48 14.57 10.29
C TRP A 59 0.10 14.22 9.75
N ASP A 60 -0.45 15.08 8.91
CA ASP A 60 -1.72 14.87 8.22
C ASP A 60 -1.54 14.98 6.70
N VAL A 61 -2.51 14.51 5.94
CA VAL A 61 -2.53 14.62 4.48
C VAL A 61 -3.55 15.67 4.06
N ASP A 62 -3.12 16.60 3.24
CA ASP A 62 -4.02 17.54 2.56
C ASP A 62 -4.75 16.81 1.43
N MET A 63 -5.87 16.18 1.79
CA MET A 63 -6.69 15.42 0.85
C MET A 63 -7.41 16.32 -0.17
N ASP A 64 -7.61 17.61 0.14
CA ASP A 64 -8.24 18.57 -0.78
C ASP A 64 -7.32 18.90 -1.96
N ASN A 65 -6.00 18.88 -1.73
CA ASN A 65 -4.97 19.09 -2.76
C ASN A 65 -4.29 17.79 -3.24
N ALA A 66 -4.77 16.62 -2.80
CA ALA A 66 -4.26 15.34 -3.28
C ALA A 66 -4.79 15.02 -4.69
N VAL A 67 -3.89 14.62 -5.59
CA VAL A 67 -4.20 14.31 -6.99
C VAL A 67 -3.98 12.83 -7.23
N LEU A 68 -5.07 12.07 -7.37
CA LEU A 68 -4.98 10.65 -7.69
C LEU A 68 -4.49 10.47 -9.12
N SER A 69 -3.54 9.55 -9.31
CA SER A 69 -3.06 9.21 -10.65
C SER A 69 -4.20 8.62 -11.50
N PRO A 70 -4.39 9.05 -12.75
CA PRO A 70 -5.51 8.60 -13.59
C PRO A 70 -5.31 7.19 -14.17
N THR A 71 -4.15 6.56 -13.94
CA THR A 71 -3.83 5.26 -14.54
C THR A 71 -4.65 4.14 -13.90
N SER A 72 -5.09 3.17 -14.71
CA SER A 72 -5.80 1.98 -14.23
C SER A 72 -4.85 0.83 -13.87
N THR A 73 -3.59 0.89 -14.31
CA THR A 73 -2.60 -0.17 -14.15
C THR A 73 -1.82 -0.06 -12.85
N VAL A 74 -1.61 1.16 -12.34
CA VAL A 74 -0.90 1.42 -11.09
C VAL A 74 -1.74 2.37 -10.24
N ARG A 75 -2.09 1.93 -9.03
CA ARG A 75 -2.81 2.78 -8.07
C ARG A 75 -1.80 3.63 -7.30
N GLY A 76 -1.91 4.95 -7.40
CA GLY A 76 -1.04 5.89 -6.70
C GLY A 76 -1.54 7.32 -6.82
N TRP A 77 -0.75 8.26 -6.33
CA TRP A 77 -1.03 9.69 -6.33
C TRP A 77 0.04 10.40 -7.17
N ASP A 78 -0.38 11.30 -8.06
CA ASP A 78 0.54 12.21 -8.75
C ASP A 78 1.01 13.33 -7.81
N ALA A 79 0.17 13.69 -6.83
CA ALA A 79 0.51 14.56 -5.70
C ALA A 79 -0.25 14.12 -4.43
N MET A 80 0.42 14.12 -3.28
CA MET A 80 -0.20 13.86 -1.96
C MET A 80 0.52 14.72 -0.92
N PRO A 81 0.17 16.02 -0.79
CA PRO A 81 0.85 16.92 0.14
C PRO A 81 0.62 16.49 1.59
N ALA A 82 1.69 16.47 2.37
CA ALA A 82 1.65 16.21 3.81
C ALA A 82 1.92 17.50 4.60
N ILE A 83 1.23 17.66 5.72
CA ILE A 83 1.34 18.78 6.64
C ILE A 83 1.84 18.23 7.97
N ILE A 84 2.89 18.83 8.53
CA ILE A 84 3.46 18.48 9.84
C ILE A 84 2.95 19.49 10.87
#